data_AF-A0A3D1VRJ7-F1
#
_entry.id   AF-A0A3D1VRJ7-F1
#
_cell.length_a   1.000
_cell.length_b   1.000
_cell.length_c   1.000
_cell.angle_alpha   90.00
_cell.angle_beta   90.00
_cell.angle_gamma   90.00
#
_symmetry.space_group_name_H-M   'P 1'
#
loop_
_entity.id
_entity.type
_entity.pdbx_description
1 polymer ?
#
loop_
_entity_poly.entity_id
_entity_poly.type
_entity_poly.pdbx_seq_one_letter_code
_entity_poly.pdbx_strand_id
1 'polypeptide(L)'
;MGKGKKTLSARERKLKEERRQKNRKARIVAKWKRAGVITTIAVLILAVLVGIYALTRTVIQNTGIVLRNRVAMSSDNFEVDAAMLSYYFYETYQNEVAAQTNVLYTGIDSARSLKEQDYTSMITWFDFFMDKTTARVSDILLYAEGAKAANTILEDADKKSVDDKLASLAQKAKEKDVSLNTYIASVYGRGVKQKDIRRAMELEILSDKHYQTLDTVHEYTDEELETYYEENAHLIKYAAYKAYTIYDSGITDEENKALAEELAATKSPEEFDTWLATYIPTLYTEANMPSEENIAKMIADTMVKEYSFQSGTALDTFLFETAKNENETTVVTENGRNTVYMVVTLP
;
A
#
# COMPACT_ATOMS: atom_id res chain seq x y z
N MET A 1 62.97 -34.12 87.52
CA MET A 1 62.72 -32.98 86.60
C MET A 1 62.25 -33.49 85.25
N GLY A 2 61.02 -33.17 84.84
CA GLY A 2 60.35 -33.73 83.66
C GLY A 2 60.56 -32.96 82.37
N LYS A 3 61.36 -33.51 81.44
CA LYS A 3 61.47 -33.02 80.05
C LYS A 3 61.04 -34.05 78.97
N GLY A 4 60.90 -35.34 79.31
CA GLY A 4 60.57 -36.41 78.35
C GLY A 4 59.07 -36.66 78.07
N LYS A 5 58.17 -36.36 79.01
CA LYS A 5 56.71 -36.57 78.80
C LYS A 5 56.06 -35.48 77.93
N LYS A 6 56.67 -34.29 77.80
CA LYS A 6 56.13 -33.18 76.98
C LYS A 6 56.34 -33.39 75.47
N THR A 7 57.41 -34.08 75.05
CA THR A 7 57.77 -34.21 73.62
C THR A 7 57.00 -35.32 72.89
N LEU A 8 56.73 -36.45 73.54
CA LEU A 8 55.84 -37.51 73.03
C LEU A 8 54.41 -36.99 72.79
N SER A 9 53.87 -36.22 73.75
CA SER A 9 52.54 -35.60 73.61
C SER A 9 52.47 -34.55 72.49
N ALA A 10 53.58 -33.89 72.15
CA ALA A 10 53.62 -32.89 71.09
C ALA A 10 53.65 -33.54 69.70
N ARG A 11 54.37 -34.67 69.56
CA ARG A 11 54.46 -35.42 68.29
C ARG A 11 53.14 -36.11 67.92
N GLU A 12 52.44 -36.68 68.90
CA GLU A 12 51.11 -37.27 68.70
C GLU A 12 50.05 -36.21 68.35
N ARG A 13 50.12 -35.02 68.97
CA ARG A 13 49.26 -33.88 68.62
C ARG A 13 49.50 -33.40 67.19
N LYS A 14 50.76 -33.26 66.77
CA LYS A 14 51.11 -32.92 65.37
C LYS A 14 50.60 -33.96 64.37
N LEU A 15 50.80 -35.25 64.63
CA LEU A 15 50.31 -36.31 63.74
C LEU A 15 48.78 -36.32 63.63
N LYS A 16 48.07 -36.04 64.73
CA LYS A 16 46.61 -35.95 64.77
C LYS A 16 46.11 -34.70 64.04
N GLU A 17 46.82 -33.59 64.14
CA GLU A 17 46.56 -32.36 63.39
C GLU A 17 46.82 -32.54 61.88
N GLU A 18 47.90 -33.19 61.48
CA GLU A 18 48.20 -33.52 60.08
C GLU A 18 47.15 -34.47 59.50
N ARG A 19 46.73 -35.51 60.24
CA ARG A 19 45.61 -36.38 59.82
C ARG A 19 44.30 -35.60 59.71
N ARG A 20 44.01 -34.67 60.63
CA ARG A 20 42.83 -33.79 60.56
C ARG A 20 42.90 -32.84 59.37
N GLN A 21 44.07 -32.27 59.07
CA GLN A 21 44.28 -31.42 57.90
C GLN A 21 44.17 -32.20 56.59
N LYS A 22 44.75 -33.41 56.51
CA LYS A 22 44.64 -34.29 55.34
C LYS A 22 43.19 -34.73 55.12
N ASN A 23 42.48 -35.10 56.18
CA ASN A 23 41.05 -35.46 56.11
C ASN A 23 40.18 -34.24 55.76
N ARG A 24 40.51 -33.05 56.24
CA ARG A 24 39.82 -31.80 55.89
C ARG A 24 40.05 -31.43 54.42
N LYS A 25 41.30 -31.51 53.92
CA LYS A 25 41.63 -31.31 52.50
C LYS A 25 40.94 -32.35 51.61
N ALA A 26 40.95 -33.63 51.99
CA ALA A 26 40.27 -34.70 51.24
C ALA A 26 38.75 -34.49 51.20
N ARG A 27 38.12 -34.06 52.30
CA ARG A 27 36.69 -33.73 52.34
C ARG A 27 36.36 -32.53 51.47
N ILE A 28 37.21 -31.50 51.45
CA ILE A 28 37.03 -30.32 50.59
C ILE A 28 37.16 -30.76 49.11
N VAL A 29 38.21 -31.50 48.74
CA VAL A 29 38.40 -31.99 47.36
C VAL A 29 37.23 -32.91 46.94
N ALA A 30 36.75 -33.79 47.81
CA ALA A 30 35.60 -34.64 47.52
C ALA A 30 34.30 -33.83 47.34
N LYS A 31 34.10 -32.76 48.12
CA LYS A 31 32.97 -31.82 47.94
C LYS A 31 33.08 -31.10 46.60
N TRP A 32 34.26 -30.60 46.22
CA TRP A 32 34.48 -29.94 44.93
C TRP A 32 34.30 -30.90 43.74
N LYS A 33 34.76 -32.15 43.85
CA LYS A 33 34.53 -33.18 42.83
C LYS A 33 33.04 -33.53 42.68
N ARG A 34 32.32 -33.69 43.80
CA ARG A 34 30.86 -33.94 43.78
C ARG A 34 30.09 -32.73 43.26
N ALA A 35 30.45 -31.52 43.66
CA ALA A 35 29.86 -30.29 43.15
C ALA A 35 30.11 -30.14 41.65
N GLY A 36 31.33 -30.40 41.17
CA GLY A 36 31.66 -30.41 39.74
C GLY A 36 30.79 -31.40 38.96
N VAL A 37 30.66 -32.65 39.43
CA VAL A 37 29.80 -33.66 38.79
C VAL A 37 28.33 -33.25 38.79
N ILE A 38 27.80 -32.71 39.89
CA ILE A 38 26.41 -32.23 39.98
C ILE A 38 26.17 -31.06 39.02
N THR A 39 27.09 -30.09 38.96
CA THR A 39 27.00 -28.95 38.04
C THR A 39 27.05 -29.41 36.58
N THR A 40 27.94 -30.35 36.23
CA THR A 40 27.98 -30.91 34.88
C THR A 40 26.68 -31.63 34.50
N ILE A 41 26.11 -32.42 35.41
CA ILE A 41 24.81 -33.09 35.18
C ILE A 41 23.68 -32.06 35.01
N ALA A 42 23.65 -31.01 35.83
CA ALA A 42 22.64 -29.95 35.74
C ALA A 42 22.71 -29.19 34.40
N VAL A 43 23.92 -28.89 33.91
CA VAL A 43 24.12 -28.24 32.60
C VAL A 43 23.66 -29.15 31.45
N LEU A 44 23.94 -30.45 31.51
CA LEU A 44 23.49 -31.41 30.50
C LEU A 44 21.96 -31.53 30.47
N ILE A 45 21.31 -31.57 31.64
CA ILE A 45 19.84 -31.59 31.73
C ILE A 45 19.24 -30.30 31.14
N LEU A 46 19.82 -29.14 31.46
CA LEU A 46 19.37 -27.86 30.90
C LEU A 46 19.51 -27.82 29.38
N ALA A 47 20.64 -28.30 28.84
CA ALA A 47 20.86 -28.37 27.39
C ALA A 47 19.86 -29.30 26.69
N VAL A 48 19.54 -30.44 27.30
CA VAL A 48 18.50 -31.36 26.80
C VAL A 48 17.11 -30.71 26.85
N LEU A 49 16.77 -30.01 27.93
CA LEU A 49 15.49 -29.31 28.05
C LEU A 49 15.35 -28.17 27.03
N VAL A 50 16.41 -27.41 26.79
CA VAL A 50 16.46 -26.37 25.74
C VAL A 50 16.35 -27.01 24.35
N GLY A 51 17.02 -28.13 24.12
CA GLY A 51 16.91 -28.90 22.87
C GLY A 51 15.50 -29.45 22.63
N ILE A 52 14.86 -30.01 23.66
CA ILE A 52 13.47 -30.45 23.61
C ILE A 52 12.53 -29.26 23.40
N TYR A 53 12.75 -28.13 24.07
CA TYR A 53 11.95 -26.92 23.88
C TYR A 53 12.08 -26.35 22.46
N ALA A 54 13.30 -26.29 21.91
CA ALA A 54 13.54 -25.88 20.53
C ALA A 54 12.89 -26.87 19.54
N LEU A 55 13.06 -28.18 19.75
CA LEU A 55 12.45 -29.21 18.90
C LEU A 55 10.91 -29.14 18.95
N THR A 56 10.33 -29.03 20.14
CA THR A 56 8.88 -28.92 20.33
C THR A 56 8.34 -27.63 19.72
N ARG A 57 9.02 -26.49 19.84
CA ARG A 57 8.67 -25.25 19.13
C ARG A 57 8.61 -25.46 17.62
N THR A 58 9.64 -26.07 17.02
CA THR A 58 9.69 -26.30 15.57
C THR A 58 8.62 -27.31 15.11
N VAL A 59 8.40 -28.38 15.89
CA VAL A 59 7.36 -29.38 15.60
C VAL A 59 5.97 -28.76 15.72
N ILE A 60 5.69 -27.99 16.78
CA ILE A 60 4.42 -27.30 16.99
C ILE A 60 4.17 -26.26 15.88
N GLN A 61 5.18 -25.48 15.49
CA GLN A 61 5.09 -24.57 14.35
C GLN A 61 4.78 -25.31 13.04
N ASN A 62 5.46 -26.43 12.79
CA ASN A 62 5.21 -27.25 11.60
C ASN A 62 3.83 -27.92 11.58
N THR A 63 3.23 -28.16 12.76
CA THR A 63 1.85 -28.66 12.82
C THR A 63 0.84 -27.61 12.39
N GLY A 64 1.09 -26.32 12.66
CA GLY A 64 0.15 -25.22 12.39
C GLY A 64 -0.99 -25.09 13.41
N ILE A 65 -0.98 -25.85 14.50
CA ILE A 65 -2.05 -25.82 15.53
C ILE A 65 -2.19 -24.41 16.14
N VAL A 66 -1.06 -23.74 16.40
CA VAL A 66 -1.06 -22.37 16.94
C VAL A 66 -1.66 -21.37 15.94
N LEU A 67 -1.42 -21.56 14.64
CA LEU A 67 -1.95 -20.66 13.62
C LEU A 67 -3.46 -20.74 13.53
N ARG A 68 -4.00 -21.97 13.48
CA ARG A 68 -5.46 -22.21 13.40
C ARG A 68 -6.24 -21.80 14.65
N ASN A 69 -5.59 -21.76 15.81
CA ASN A 69 -6.22 -21.36 17.06
C ASN A 69 -6.09 -19.85 17.35
N ARG A 70 -5.49 -19.08 16.43
CA ARG A 70 -5.35 -17.63 16.56
C ARG A 70 -6.17 -16.97 15.46
N VAL A 71 -7.31 -16.41 15.84
CA VAL A 71 -8.08 -15.50 14.99
C VAL A 71 -7.20 -14.27 14.73
N ALA A 72 -7.00 -13.95 13.46
CA ALA A 72 -6.24 -12.79 13.03
C ALA A 72 -7.16 -11.63 12.66
N MET A 73 -8.26 -11.94 11.96
CA MET A 73 -9.32 -11.00 11.58
C MET A 73 -10.67 -11.72 11.59
N SER A 74 -11.76 -11.00 11.81
CA SER A 74 -13.10 -11.58 11.86
C SER A 74 -14.18 -10.54 11.53
N SER A 75 -15.32 -11.03 11.07
CA SER A 75 -16.60 -10.34 11.02
C SER A 75 -17.60 -11.06 11.93
N ASP A 76 -18.89 -10.72 11.84
CA ASP A 76 -19.92 -11.34 12.68
C ASP A 76 -20.09 -12.84 12.42
N ASN A 77 -19.87 -13.27 11.17
CA ASN A 77 -20.16 -14.63 10.72
C ASN A 77 -18.96 -15.38 10.14
N PHE A 78 -17.82 -14.70 9.94
CA PHE A 78 -16.64 -15.29 9.35
C PHE A 78 -15.37 -14.97 10.14
N GLU A 79 -14.44 -15.92 10.17
CA GLU A 79 -13.14 -15.76 10.83
C GLU A 79 -12.00 -16.14 9.88
N VAL A 80 -10.95 -15.33 9.91
CA VAL A 80 -9.68 -15.58 9.25
C VAL A 80 -8.64 -15.84 10.33
N ASP A 81 -8.22 -17.11 10.44
CA ASP A 81 -7.16 -17.50 11.35
C ASP A 81 -5.77 -17.16 10.78
N ALA A 82 -4.73 -17.26 11.60
CA ALA A 82 -3.37 -16.91 11.18
C ALA A 82 -2.80 -17.83 10.09
N ALA A 83 -3.38 -19.01 9.83
CA ALA A 83 -2.97 -19.86 8.71
C ALA A 83 -3.56 -19.36 7.39
N MET A 84 -4.85 -18.96 7.41
CA MET A 84 -5.49 -18.30 6.28
C MET A 84 -4.83 -16.95 5.96
N LEU A 85 -4.55 -16.13 6.98
CA LEU A 85 -3.85 -14.85 6.78
C LEU A 85 -2.45 -15.05 6.17
N SER A 86 -1.72 -16.10 6.57
CA SER A 86 -0.43 -16.45 5.96
C SER A 86 -0.59 -16.77 4.47
N TYR A 87 -1.62 -17.54 4.10
CA TYR A 87 -1.92 -17.80 2.69
C TYR A 87 -2.20 -16.51 1.91
N TYR A 88 -3.10 -15.66 2.41
CA TYR A 88 -3.43 -14.39 1.74
C TYR A 88 -2.20 -13.47 1.62
N PHE A 89 -1.36 -13.40 2.65
CA PHE A 89 -0.13 -12.60 2.63
C PHE A 89 0.79 -13.02 1.48
N TYR A 90 1.03 -14.32 1.34
CA TYR A 90 1.91 -14.81 0.29
C TYR A 90 1.27 -14.68 -1.11
N GLU A 91 -0.04 -14.86 -1.27
CA GLU A 91 -0.68 -14.57 -2.57
C GLU A 91 -0.57 -13.07 -2.92
N THR A 92 -0.81 -12.17 -1.96
CA THR A 92 -0.63 -10.72 -2.17
C THR A 92 0.81 -10.40 -2.57
N TYR A 93 1.80 -10.93 -1.84
CA TYR A 93 3.21 -10.76 -2.18
C TYR A 93 3.55 -11.28 -3.58
N GLN A 94 3.13 -12.51 -3.90
CA GLN A 94 3.45 -13.11 -5.19
C GLN A 94 2.77 -12.39 -6.36
N ASN A 95 1.53 -11.93 -6.20
CA ASN A 95 0.84 -11.19 -7.25
C ASN A 95 1.51 -9.84 -7.55
N GLU A 96 1.89 -9.11 -6.51
CA GLU A 96 2.56 -7.81 -6.63
C GLU A 96 3.98 -7.95 -7.22
N VAL A 97 4.74 -8.95 -6.78
CA VAL A 97 6.10 -9.21 -7.30
C VAL A 97 6.07 -9.81 -8.70
N ALA A 98 5.16 -10.75 -8.99
CA ALA A 98 5.05 -11.37 -10.30
C ALA A 98 4.59 -10.38 -11.38
N ALA A 99 3.86 -9.33 -11.00
CA ALA A 99 3.45 -8.30 -11.93
C ALA A 99 4.63 -7.65 -12.66
N GLN A 100 5.84 -7.59 -12.06
CA GLN A 100 7.15 -7.12 -12.61
C GLN A 100 7.16 -5.83 -13.49
N THR A 101 6.02 -5.18 -13.71
CA THR A 101 5.85 -3.99 -14.54
C THR A 101 6.05 -2.71 -13.72
N ASN A 102 5.98 -2.80 -12.39
CA ASN A 102 6.20 -1.68 -11.50
C ASN A 102 7.64 -1.66 -10.98
N VAL A 103 8.39 -0.61 -11.34
CA VAL A 103 9.77 -0.36 -10.89
C VAL A 103 9.89 -0.41 -9.36
N LEU A 104 8.81 -0.11 -8.63
CA LEU A 104 8.73 -0.15 -7.17
C LEU A 104 9.20 -1.49 -6.56
N TYR A 105 8.95 -2.63 -7.22
CA TYR A 105 9.21 -3.96 -6.66
C TYR A 105 10.56 -4.55 -7.05
N THR A 106 11.33 -3.87 -7.91
CA THR A 106 12.63 -4.34 -8.43
C THR A 106 13.75 -4.40 -7.38
N GLY A 107 13.56 -3.76 -6.22
CA GLY A 107 14.54 -3.71 -5.13
C GLY A 107 14.38 -4.79 -4.05
N ILE A 108 13.40 -5.70 -4.17
CA ILE A 108 13.14 -6.72 -3.15
C ILE A 108 14.11 -7.90 -3.33
N ASP A 109 14.92 -8.18 -2.30
CA ASP A 109 15.75 -9.37 -2.25
C ASP A 109 14.94 -10.57 -1.73
N SER A 110 14.49 -11.41 -2.66
CA SER A 110 13.71 -12.62 -2.34
C SER A 110 14.45 -13.66 -1.48
N ALA A 111 15.78 -13.56 -1.36
CA ALA A 111 16.57 -14.46 -0.49
C ALA A 111 16.61 -13.99 0.97
N ARG A 112 16.19 -12.75 1.25
CA ARG A 112 16.19 -12.15 2.59
C ARG A 112 14.78 -12.06 3.17
N SER A 113 14.69 -12.04 4.50
CA SER A 113 13.41 -11.84 5.19
C SER A 113 12.84 -10.47 4.86
N LEU A 114 11.56 -10.39 4.49
CA LEU A 114 10.87 -9.11 4.28
C LEU A 114 10.79 -8.25 5.55
N LYS A 115 10.93 -8.86 6.73
CA LYS A 115 10.98 -8.16 8.04
C LYS A 115 12.33 -7.48 8.30
N GLU A 116 13.32 -7.74 7.46
CA GLU A 116 14.69 -7.22 7.60
C GLU A 116 15.07 -6.35 6.38
N GLN A 117 14.09 -6.04 5.54
CA GLN A 117 14.24 -5.22 4.34
C GLN A 117 13.33 -4.00 4.47
N ASP A 118 13.95 -2.82 4.48
CA ASP A 118 13.24 -1.56 4.59
C ASP A 118 12.50 -1.25 3.28
N TYR A 119 11.23 -0.86 3.38
CA TYR A 119 10.48 -0.26 2.28
C TYR A 119 10.64 1.26 2.32
N THR A 120 10.48 1.84 3.51
CA THR A 120 10.85 3.22 3.83
C THR A 120 11.73 3.23 5.08
N SER A 121 12.18 4.41 5.51
CA SER A 121 12.92 4.54 6.78
C SER A 121 12.10 4.15 8.03
N MET A 122 10.78 3.97 7.91
CA MET A 122 9.89 3.71 9.04
C MET A 122 9.24 2.31 9.03
N ILE A 123 9.09 1.69 7.86
CA ILE A 123 8.39 0.41 7.72
C ILE A 123 9.14 -0.57 6.82
N THR A 124 9.02 -1.85 7.12
CA THR A 124 9.61 -2.93 6.33
C THR A 124 8.71 -3.32 5.16
N TRP A 125 9.26 -4.05 4.19
CA TRP A 125 8.45 -4.68 3.14
C TRP A 125 7.41 -5.64 3.71
N PHE A 126 7.71 -6.32 4.82
CA PHE A 126 6.72 -7.16 5.49
C PHE A 126 5.52 -6.34 5.97
N ASP A 127 5.76 -5.17 6.57
CA ASP A 127 4.69 -4.30 7.06
C ASP A 127 3.83 -3.78 5.90
N PHE A 128 4.47 -3.36 4.80
CA PHE A 128 3.77 -2.92 3.59
C PHE A 128 2.84 -4.01 3.00
N PHE A 129 3.36 -5.24 2.80
CA PHE A 129 2.54 -6.33 2.27
C PHE A 129 1.49 -6.82 3.27
N MET A 130 1.77 -6.73 4.57
CA MET A 130 0.80 -7.08 5.60
C MET A 130 -0.36 -6.09 5.62
N ASP A 131 -0.09 -4.78 5.51
CA ASP A 131 -1.12 -3.74 5.42
C ASP A 131 -2.06 -3.95 4.21
N LYS A 132 -1.48 -4.16 3.02
CA LYS A 132 -2.24 -4.54 1.81
C LYS A 132 -3.06 -5.81 2.00
N THR A 133 -2.47 -6.82 2.65
CA THR A 133 -3.17 -8.08 2.92
C THR A 133 -4.33 -7.87 3.89
N THR A 134 -4.16 -7.08 4.94
CA THR A 134 -5.23 -6.78 5.89
C THR A 134 -6.35 -5.97 5.25
N ALA A 135 -6.05 -5.05 4.33
CA ALA A 135 -7.07 -4.37 3.54
C ALA A 135 -7.88 -5.36 2.70
N ARG A 136 -7.20 -6.20 1.90
CA ARG A 136 -7.84 -7.25 1.08
C ARG A 136 -8.70 -8.21 1.93
N VAL A 137 -8.21 -8.64 3.08
CA VAL A 137 -8.96 -9.55 3.96
C VAL A 137 -10.18 -8.87 4.58
N SER A 138 -10.12 -7.56 4.83
CA SER A 138 -11.29 -6.79 5.29
C SER A 138 -12.37 -6.78 4.23
N ASP A 139 -12.00 -6.57 2.96
CA ASP A 139 -12.92 -6.63 1.82
C ASP A 139 -13.53 -8.02 1.65
N ILE A 140 -12.71 -9.08 1.74
CA ILE A 140 -13.18 -10.47 1.69
C ILE A 140 -14.23 -10.74 2.77
N LEU A 141 -13.98 -10.31 4.01
CA LEU A 141 -14.93 -10.49 5.11
C LEU A 141 -16.22 -9.69 4.87
N LEU A 142 -16.11 -8.43 4.43
CA LEU A 142 -17.26 -7.58 4.13
C LEU A 142 -18.16 -8.20 3.05
N TYR A 143 -17.59 -8.62 1.92
CA TYR A 143 -18.38 -9.20 0.84
C TYR A 143 -18.87 -10.60 1.17
N ALA A 144 -18.16 -11.38 1.98
CA ALA A 144 -18.67 -12.65 2.49
C ALA A 144 -19.91 -12.47 3.38
N GLU A 145 -19.96 -11.41 4.20
CA GLU A 145 -21.18 -11.06 4.95
C GLU A 145 -22.35 -10.73 4.02
N GLY A 146 -22.09 -9.94 2.97
CA GLY A 146 -23.09 -9.65 1.94
C GLY A 146 -23.56 -10.90 1.20
N ALA A 147 -22.64 -11.79 0.84
CA ALA A 147 -22.94 -13.10 0.25
C ALA A 147 -23.83 -13.94 1.18
N LYS A 148 -23.51 -13.96 2.48
CA LYS A 148 -24.32 -14.67 3.48
C LYS A 148 -25.72 -14.06 3.60
N ALA A 149 -25.84 -12.74 3.65
CA ALA A 149 -27.13 -12.05 3.71
C ALA A 149 -27.99 -12.33 2.46
N ALA A 150 -27.36 -12.44 1.29
CA ALA A 150 -27.99 -12.82 0.04
C ALA A 150 -28.28 -14.33 -0.11
N ASN A 151 -27.91 -15.15 0.88
CA ASN A 151 -27.96 -16.63 0.82
C ASN A 151 -27.16 -17.23 -0.34
N THR A 152 -26.10 -16.55 -0.79
CA THR A 152 -25.16 -17.05 -1.78
C THR A 152 -24.39 -18.25 -1.22
N ILE A 153 -24.21 -19.29 -2.04
CA ILE A 153 -23.49 -20.51 -1.67
C ILE A 153 -22.43 -20.86 -2.71
N LEU A 154 -21.45 -21.67 -2.30
CA LEU A 154 -20.45 -22.24 -3.20
C LEU A 154 -21.03 -23.40 -4.00
N GLU A 155 -20.92 -23.31 -5.32
CA GLU A 155 -21.35 -24.31 -6.27
C GLU A 155 -20.25 -25.37 -6.49
N ASP A 156 -20.59 -26.44 -7.22
CA ASP A 156 -19.63 -27.50 -7.53
C ASP A 156 -18.49 -27.01 -8.43
N ALA A 157 -18.76 -26.04 -9.31
CA ALA A 157 -17.73 -25.39 -10.11
C ALA A 157 -16.73 -24.61 -9.24
N ASP A 158 -17.23 -23.90 -8.22
CA ASP A 158 -16.41 -23.16 -7.25
C ASP A 158 -15.48 -24.11 -6.50
N LYS A 159 -16.03 -25.21 -5.95
CA LYS A 159 -15.25 -26.24 -5.24
C LYS A 159 -14.23 -26.91 -6.16
N LYS A 160 -14.61 -27.17 -7.41
CA LYS A 160 -13.70 -27.74 -8.41
C LYS A 160 -12.53 -26.80 -8.69
N SER A 161 -12.74 -25.49 -8.77
CA SER A 161 -11.64 -24.53 -8.96
C SER A 161 -10.61 -24.60 -7.82
N VAL A 162 -11.08 -24.77 -6.58
CA VAL A 162 -10.21 -24.97 -5.41
C VAL A 162 -9.46 -26.29 -5.53
N ASP A 163 -10.16 -27.38 -5.88
CA ASP A 163 -9.55 -28.70 -6.07
C ASP A 163 -8.44 -28.67 -7.12
N ASP A 164 -8.66 -28.00 -8.25
CA ASP A 164 -7.70 -27.86 -9.34
C ASP A 164 -6.45 -27.08 -8.89
N LYS A 165 -6.61 -26.00 -8.12
CA LYS A 165 -5.48 -25.27 -7.52
C LYS A 165 -4.70 -26.14 -6.55
N LEU A 166 -5.37 -26.89 -5.68
CA LEU A 166 -4.71 -27.78 -4.72
C LEU A 166 -4.00 -28.95 -5.41
N ALA A 167 -4.55 -29.47 -6.51
CA ALA A 167 -3.91 -30.46 -7.35
C ALA A 167 -2.63 -29.92 -8.01
N SER A 168 -2.67 -28.66 -8.48
CA SER A 168 -1.47 -27.98 -9.01
C SER A 168 -0.36 -27.87 -7.96
N LEU A 169 -0.68 -27.54 -6.70
CA LEU A 169 0.31 -27.54 -5.61
C LEU A 169 0.91 -28.93 -5.37
N ALA A 170 0.09 -29.98 -5.43
CA ALA A 170 0.55 -31.36 -5.30
C ALA A 170 1.47 -31.78 -6.46
N GLN A 171 1.17 -31.35 -7.68
CA GLN A 171 2.03 -31.59 -8.84
C GLN A 171 3.39 -30.88 -8.68
N LYS A 172 3.40 -29.58 -8.34
CA LYS A 172 4.65 -28.83 -8.12
C LYS A 172 5.50 -29.41 -6.99
N ALA A 173 4.89 -29.98 -5.96
CA ALA A 173 5.60 -30.69 -4.90
C ALA A 173 6.30 -31.95 -5.43
N LYS A 174 5.63 -32.74 -6.28
CA LYS A 174 6.21 -33.92 -6.93
C LYS A 174 7.37 -33.55 -7.87
N GLU A 175 7.22 -32.50 -8.66
CA GLU A 175 8.27 -32.00 -9.57
C GLU A 175 9.55 -31.59 -8.81
N LYS A 176 9.40 -31.13 -7.57
CA LYS A 176 10.52 -30.75 -6.69
C LYS A 176 11.00 -31.89 -5.77
N ASP A 177 10.45 -33.10 -5.90
CA ASP A 177 10.74 -34.27 -5.05
C ASP A 177 10.61 -33.99 -3.54
N VAL A 178 9.56 -33.25 -3.16
CA VAL A 178 9.26 -32.93 -1.75
C VAL A 178 7.82 -33.30 -1.39
N SER A 179 7.55 -33.50 -0.09
CA SER A 179 6.17 -33.69 0.36
C SER A 179 5.32 -32.45 0.10
N LEU A 180 4.01 -32.62 -0.15
CA LEU A 180 3.07 -31.51 -0.33
C LEU A 180 3.12 -30.52 0.86
N ASN A 181 3.22 -31.04 2.09
CA ASN A 181 3.33 -30.19 3.28
C ASN A 181 4.63 -29.36 3.30
N THR A 182 5.74 -29.94 2.84
CA THR A 182 7.02 -29.23 2.72
C THR A 182 6.91 -28.14 1.66
N TYR A 183 6.30 -28.45 0.52
CA TYR A 183 6.09 -27.50 -0.57
C TYR A 183 5.18 -26.34 -0.12
N ILE A 184 4.00 -26.63 0.44
CA ILE A 184 3.09 -25.61 0.98
C ILE A 184 3.81 -24.74 2.01
N ALA A 185 4.57 -25.33 2.94
CA ALA A 185 5.30 -24.55 3.94
C ALA A 185 6.37 -23.63 3.34
N SER A 186 6.96 -24.01 2.21
CA SER A 186 7.93 -23.18 1.48
C SER A 186 7.30 -22.02 0.72
N VAL A 187 6.04 -22.16 0.27
CA VAL A 187 5.34 -21.16 -0.53
C VAL A 187 4.51 -20.22 0.36
N TYR A 188 3.77 -20.79 1.32
CA TYR A 188 2.75 -20.10 2.11
C TYR A 188 3.10 -19.95 3.59
N GLY A 189 4.31 -20.35 3.99
CA GLY A 189 4.79 -20.25 5.36
C GLY A 189 4.60 -21.51 6.21
N ARG A 190 5.47 -21.68 7.20
CA ARG A 190 5.49 -22.87 8.06
C ARG A 190 4.18 -23.02 8.84
N GLY A 191 3.64 -24.23 8.83
CA GLY A 191 2.43 -24.59 9.57
C GLY A 191 1.15 -24.53 8.74
N VAL A 192 1.15 -23.81 7.61
CA VAL A 192 0.04 -23.82 6.65
C VAL A 192 -0.11 -25.22 6.04
N LYS A 193 -1.36 -25.66 5.87
CA LYS A 193 -1.76 -26.95 5.31
C LYS A 193 -2.75 -26.76 4.17
N GLN A 194 -2.92 -27.81 3.37
CA GLN A 194 -3.87 -27.85 2.25
C GLN A 194 -5.30 -27.44 2.67
N LYS A 195 -5.75 -27.86 3.86
CA LYS A 195 -7.07 -27.51 4.40
C LYS A 195 -7.22 -26.03 4.74
N ASP A 196 -6.12 -25.36 5.11
CA ASP A 196 -6.13 -23.94 5.45
C ASP A 196 -6.24 -23.12 4.15
N ILE A 197 -5.53 -23.53 3.10
CA ILE A 197 -5.64 -22.98 1.74
C ILE A 197 -7.06 -23.15 1.21
N ARG A 198 -7.64 -24.35 1.32
CA ARG A 198 -9.05 -24.59 0.92
C ARG A 198 -9.99 -23.60 1.59
N ARG A 199 -9.94 -23.49 2.91
CA ARG A 199 -10.81 -22.56 3.67
C ARG A 199 -10.65 -21.12 3.21
N ALA A 200 -9.42 -20.68 2.98
CA ALA A 200 -9.15 -19.33 2.52
C ALA A 200 -9.71 -19.08 1.11
N MET A 201 -9.48 -20.00 0.18
CA MET A 201 -10.01 -19.88 -1.19
C MET A 201 -11.54 -19.94 -1.23
N GLU A 202 -12.16 -20.84 -0.46
CA GLU A 202 -13.62 -20.96 -0.39
C GLU A 202 -14.28 -19.68 0.15
N LEU A 203 -13.67 -19.04 1.15
CA LEU A 203 -14.14 -17.74 1.67
C LEU A 203 -13.97 -16.62 0.62
N GLU A 204 -12.84 -16.61 -0.09
CA GLU A 204 -12.56 -15.63 -1.13
C GLU A 204 -13.53 -15.76 -2.32
N ILE A 205 -13.80 -16.98 -2.80
CA ILE A 205 -14.77 -17.21 -3.88
C ILE A 205 -16.18 -16.78 -3.45
N LEU A 206 -16.57 -17.06 -2.20
CA LEU A 206 -17.86 -16.62 -1.67
C LEU A 206 -17.98 -15.10 -1.69
N SER A 207 -16.92 -14.41 -1.28
CA SER A 207 -16.79 -12.94 -1.36
C SER A 207 -16.92 -12.44 -2.80
N ASP A 208 -16.14 -13.01 -3.71
CA ASP A 208 -16.09 -12.58 -5.12
C ASP A 208 -17.45 -12.70 -5.82
N LYS A 209 -18.22 -13.76 -5.51
CA LYS A 209 -19.58 -13.92 -6.04
C LYS A 209 -20.48 -12.76 -5.64
N HIS A 210 -20.35 -12.21 -4.43
CA HIS A 210 -21.14 -11.05 -4.02
C HIS A 210 -20.56 -9.73 -4.55
N TYR A 211 -19.24 -9.59 -4.60
CA TYR A 211 -18.62 -8.43 -5.27
C TYR A 211 -19.10 -8.29 -6.71
N GLN A 212 -19.16 -9.38 -7.47
CA GLN A 212 -19.68 -9.39 -8.85
C GLN A 212 -21.17 -9.01 -8.92
N THR A 213 -21.97 -9.28 -7.89
CA THR A 213 -23.35 -8.77 -7.84
C THR A 213 -23.43 -7.25 -7.68
N LEU A 214 -22.44 -6.62 -7.05
CA LEU A 214 -22.39 -5.15 -6.95
C LEU A 214 -21.94 -4.50 -8.28
N ASP A 215 -21.02 -5.16 -8.98
CA ASP A 215 -20.53 -4.73 -10.30
C ASP A 215 -21.61 -4.90 -11.40
N THR A 216 -22.50 -5.89 -11.25
CA THR A 216 -23.62 -6.16 -12.19
C THR A 216 -24.92 -5.40 -11.88
N VAL A 217 -25.02 -4.67 -10.77
CA VAL A 217 -26.24 -3.95 -10.35
C VAL A 217 -26.38 -2.53 -10.91
N HIS A 218 -25.45 -2.06 -11.76
CA HIS A 218 -25.57 -0.75 -12.41
C HIS A 218 -25.72 -0.87 -13.93
N GLU A 219 -26.82 -1.45 -14.39
CA GLU A 219 -27.38 -1.05 -15.68
C GLU A 219 -28.18 0.24 -15.43
N TYR A 220 -27.60 1.38 -15.79
CA TYR A 220 -28.32 2.66 -15.79
C TYR A 220 -29.30 2.65 -16.96
N THR A 221 -30.54 3.04 -16.69
CA THR A 221 -31.53 3.27 -17.76
C THR A 221 -31.11 4.47 -18.61
N ASP A 222 -31.56 4.52 -19.86
CA ASP A 222 -31.34 5.68 -20.73
C ASP A 222 -31.89 6.96 -20.07
N GLU A 223 -33.00 6.86 -19.32
CA GLU A 223 -33.58 7.97 -18.57
C GLU A 223 -32.70 8.46 -17.40
N GLU A 224 -32.05 7.55 -16.67
CA GLU A 224 -31.11 7.91 -15.60
C GLU A 224 -29.84 8.55 -16.15
N LEU A 225 -29.33 8.05 -17.28
CA LEU A 225 -28.18 8.62 -17.96
C LEU A 225 -28.50 10.02 -18.51
N GLU A 226 -29.68 10.20 -19.11
CA GLU A 226 -30.11 11.52 -19.62
C GLU A 226 -30.31 12.50 -18.46
N THR A 227 -30.96 12.08 -17.37
CA THR A 227 -31.12 12.93 -16.17
C THR A 227 -29.77 13.34 -15.59
N TYR A 228 -28.85 12.38 -15.44
CA TYR A 228 -27.50 12.68 -14.95
C TYR A 228 -26.74 13.60 -15.91
N TYR A 229 -26.87 13.40 -17.22
CA TYR A 229 -26.26 14.26 -18.23
C TYR A 229 -26.81 15.69 -18.18
N GLU A 230 -28.13 15.86 -18.05
CA GLU A 230 -28.75 17.19 -17.92
C GLU A 230 -28.31 17.91 -16.63
N GLU A 231 -28.31 17.20 -15.49
CA GLU A 231 -27.90 17.76 -14.19
C GLU A 231 -26.39 18.05 -14.10
N ASN A 232 -25.57 17.30 -14.84
CA ASN A 232 -24.10 17.33 -14.75
C ASN A 232 -23.43 17.71 -16.08
N ALA A 233 -24.16 18.35 -17.00
CA ALA A 233 -23.70 18.72 -18.34
C ALA A 233 -22.34 19.46 -18.30
N HIS A 234 -22.16 20.33 -17.31
CA HIS A 234 -20.94 21.10 -17.06
C HIS A 234 -19.70 20.24 -16.71
N LEU A 235 -19.87 19.01 -16.22
CA LEU A 235 -18.78 18.07 -15.92
C LEU A 235 -18.38 17.21 -17.13
N ILE A 236 -19.22 17.15 -18.15
CA ILE A 236 -19.10 16.21 -19.28
C ILE A 236 -18.73 16.95 -20.57
N LYS A 237 -19.08 18.24 -20.64
CA LYS A 237 -18.90 19.09 -21.81
C LYS A 237 -17.68 19.99 -21.69
N TYR A 238 -17.19 20.45 -22.84
CA TYR A 238 -16.04 21.35 -22.94
C TYR A 238 -16.45 22.67 -23.58
N ALA A 239 -15.99 23.77 -23.00
CA ALA A 239 -16.07 25.08 -23.64
C ALA A 239 -14.80 25.36 -24.45
N ALA A 240 -14.96 26.16 -25.50
CA ALA A 240 -13.84 26.79 -26.18
C ALA A 240 -13.93 28.31 -25.98
N TYR A 241 -12.80 28.95 -25.71
CA TYR A 241 -12.73 30.40 -25.48
C TYR A 241 -11.41 30.98 -25.99
N LYS A 242 -11.40 32.30 -26.23
CA LYS A 242 -10.18 33.09 -26.38
C LYS A 242 -9.91 33.86 -25.10
N ALA A 243 -8.65 33.95 -24.69
CA ALA A 243 -8.26 34.76 -23.55
C ALA A 243 -7.03 35.60 -23.82
N TYR A 244 -7.08 36.86 -23.40
CA TYR A 244 -5.93 37.73 -23.46
C TYR A 244 -5.89 38.67 -22.25
N THR A 245 -4.73 38.71 -21.59
CA THR A 245 -4.47 39.64 -20.47
C THR A 245 -3.82 40.90 -21.01
N ILE A 246 -4.43 42.05 -20.74
CA ILE A 246 -3.86 43.35 -21.10
C ILE A 246 -2.57 43.55 -20.30
N TYR A 247 -1.42 43.55 -21.00
CA TYR A 247 -0.09 43.62 -20.41
C TYR A 247 0.66 44.84 -20.91
N ASP A 248 0.88 45.82 -20.04
CA ASP A 248 1.92 46.84 -20.23
C ASP A 248 2.38 47.35 -18.85
N SER A 249 3.69 47.41 -18.64
CA SER A 249 4.34 47.95 -17.43
C SER A 249 4.33 49.49 -17.37
N GLY A 250 3.86 50.16 -18.42
CA GLY A 250 3.87 51.63 -18.54
C GLY A 250 2.50 52.31 -18.54
N ILE A 251 1.39 51.57 -18.49
CA ILE A 251 0.03 52.13 -18.51
C ILE A 251 -0.57 52.23 -17.12
N THR A 252 -1.45 53.21 -16.94
CA THR A 252 -2.27 53.38 -15.73
C THR A 252 -3.33 52.28 -15.61
N ASP A 253 -3.88 52.10 -14.40
CA ASP A 253 -4.99 51.15 -14.17
C ASP A 253 -6.22 51.54 -14.99
N GLU A 254 -6.48 52.84 -15.17
CA GLU A 254 -7.55 53.38 -16.01
C GLU A 254 -7.37 53.02 -17.49
N GLU A 255 -6.15 53.15 -18.02
CA GLU A 255 -5.82 52.76 -19.40
C GLU A 255 -5.90 51.25 -19.60
N ASN A 256 -5.42 50.46 -18.64
CA ASN A 256 -5.54 49.00 -18.66
C ASN A 256 -7.01 48.56 -18.73
N LYS A 257 -7.87 49.21 -17.93
CA LYS A 257 -9.31 48.97 -17.93
C LYS A 257 -9.96 49.37 -19.25
N ALA A 258 -9.63 50.53 -19.81
CA ALA A 258 -10.19 50.99 -21.08
C ALA A 258 -9.87 50.02 -22.23
N LEU A 259 -8.61 49.56 -22.33
CA LEU A 259 -8.19 48.58 -23.33
C LEU A 259 -8.91 47.23 -23.17
N ALA A 260 -9.11 46.78 -21.93
CA ALA A 260 -9.87 45.57 -21.66
C ALA A 260 -11.35 45.71 -22.07
N GLU A 261 -11.96 46.87 -21.83
CA GLU A 261 -13.33 47.18 -22.26
C GLU A 261 -13.44 47.25 -23.79
N GLU A 262 -12.44 47.81 -24.49
CA GLU A 262 -12.39 47.82 -25.96
C GLU A 262 -12.30 46.41 -26.54
N LEU A 263 -11.41 45.58 -26.03
CA LEU A 263 -11.28 44.19 -26.47
C LEU A 263 -12.55 43.39 -26.14
N ALA A 264 -13.17 43.61 -24.97
CA ALA A 264 -14.44 43.00 -24.61
C ALA A 264 -15.62 43.48 -25.50
N ALA A 265 -15.52 44.64 -26.14
CA ALA A 265 -16.58 45.14 -27.02
C ALA A 265 -16.68 44.37 -28.35
N THR A 266 -15.64 43.61 -28.74
CA THR A 266 -15.62 42.77 -29.94
C THR A 266 -16.77 41.75 -29.95
N LYS A 267 -17.26 41.41 -31.14
CA LYS A 267 -18.46 40.57 -31.34
C LYS A 267 -18.20 39.26 -32.07
N SER A 268 -16.95 38.98 -32.42
CA SER A 268 -16.54 37.70 -32.97
C SER A 268 -15.06 37.39 -32.69
N PRO A 269 -14.64 36.11 -32.81
CA PRO A 269 -13.24 35.72 -32.72
C PRO A 269 -12.34 36.44 -33.71
N GLU A 270 -12.84 36.75 -34.91
CA GLU A 270 -12.10 37.48 -35.94
C GLU A 270 -11.91 38.95 -35.58
N GLU A 271 -12.92 39.59 -34.97
CA GLU A 271 -12.79 40.96 -34.45
C GLU A 271 -11.80 41.01 -33.28
N PHE A 272 -11.84 40.00 -32.40
CA PHE A 272 -10.89 39.84 -31.30
C PHE A 272 -9.45 39.71 -31.81
N ASP A 273 -9.24 38.86 -32.82
CA ASP A 273 -7.92 38.67 -33.45
C ASP A 273 -7.44 39.92 -34.18
N THR A 274 -8.34 40.63 -34.84
CA THR A 274 -8.03 41.90 -35.52
C THR A 274 -7.60 42.98 -34.52
N TRP A 275 -8.27 43.06 -33.38
CA TRP A 275 -7.90 43.99 -32.30
C TRP A 275 -6.51 43.64 -31.76
N LEU A 276 -6.24 42.36 -31.47
CA LEU A 276 -4.93 41.92 -30.98
C LEU A 276 -3.80 42.12 -32.00
N ALA A 277 -4.06 41.91 -33.29
CA ALA A 277 -3.10 42.18 -34.36
C ALA A 277 -2.69 43.67 -34.43
N THR A 278 -3.55 44.57 -33.94
CA THR A 278 -3.25 46.00 -33.85
C THR A 278 -2.57 46.35 -32.53
N TYR A 279 -3.01 45.76 -31.42
CA TYR A 279 -2.52 46.06 -30.08
C TYR A 279 -1.14 45.43 -29.76
N ILE A 280 -0.92 44.15 -30.08
CA ILE A 280 0.33 43.45 -29.73
C ILE A 280 1.58 44.17 -30.25
N PRO A 281 1.64 44.67 -31.52
CA PRO A 281 2.79 45.43 -31.99
C PRO A 281 3.12 46.68 -31.16
N THR A 282 2.13 47.32 -30.53
CA THR A 282 2.36 48.55 -29.75
C THR A 282 3.08 48.29 -28.44
N LEU A 283 3.16 47.02 -28.00
CA LEU A 283 3.88 46.61 -26.79
C LEU A 283 5.40 46.53 -26.99
N TYR A 284 5.87 46.63 -28.23
CA TYR A 284 7.27 46.46 -28.58
C TYR A 284 7.86 47.73 -29.19
N THR A 285 9.14 47.94 -28.89
CA THR A 285 9.97 48.91 -29.60
C THR A 285 10.42 48.32 -30.94
N GLU A 286 10.85 49.17 -31.88
CA GLU A 286 11.42 48.70 -33.14
C GLU A 286 12.60 47.71 -32.95
N ALA A 287 13.36 47.86 -31.86
CA ALA A 287 14.52 47.02 -31.56
C ALA A 287 14.18 45.60 -31.08
N ASN A 288 12.94 45.36 -30.60
CA ASN A 288 12.49 44.06 -30.08
C ASN A 288 11.16 43.59 -30.69
N MET A 289 10.76 44.16 -31.83
CA MET A 289 9.53 43.82 -32.54
C MET A 289 9.54 42.34 -32.97
N PRO A 290 8.53 41.54 -32.58
CA PRO A 290 8.37 40.18 -33.07
C PRO A 290 8.08 40.18 -34.58
N SER A 291 8.42 39.08 -35.28
CA SER A 291 8.00 38.90 -36.67
C SER A 291 6.47 38.78 -36.78
N GLU A 292 5.91 39.09 -37.94
CA GLU A 292 4.47 38.91 -38.23
C GLU A 292 4.01 37.47 -37.95
N GLU A 293 4.83 36.47 -38.27
CA GLU A 293 4.56 35.06 -37.97
C GLU A 293 4.47 34.79 -36.46
N ASN A 294 5.36 35.40 -35.66
CA ASN A 294 5.33 35.25 -34.20
C ASN A 294 4.11 35.94 -33.60
N ILE A 295 3.70 37.10 -34.13
CA ILE A 295 2.48 37.79 -33.70
C ILE A 295 1.25 36.94 -34.02
N ALA A 296 1.16 36.40 -35.24
CA ALA A 296 0.06 35.51 -35.63
C ALA A 296 -0.01 34.26 -34.71
N LYS A 297 1.15 33.72 -34.32
CA LYS A 297 1.21 32.62 -33.35
C LYS A 297 0.74 33.04 -31.95
N MET A 298 1.16 34.20 -31.45
CA MET A 298 0.70 34.73 -30.17
C MET A 298 -0.83 34.88 -30.13
N ILE A 299 -1.42 35.36 -31.24
CA ILE A 299 -2.88 35.48 -31.39
C ILE A 299 -3.53 34.10 -31.41
N ALA A 300 -2.97 33.14 -32.15
CA ALA A 300 -3.49 31.77 -32.19
C ALA A 300 -3.44 31.08 -30.80
N ASP A 301 -2.38 31.32 -30.03
CA ASP A 301 -2.17 30.76 -28.69
C ASP A 301 -3.16 31.34 -27.64
N THR A 302 -3.94 32.38 -27.97
CA THR A 302 -5.03 32.85 -27.10
C THR A 302 -6.23 31.90 -27.06
N MET A 303 -6.32 30.97 -28.02
CA MET A 303 -7.44 30.04 -28.17
C MET A 303 -7.28 28.79 -27.30
N VAL A 304 -8.27 28.51 -26.47
CA VAL A 304 -8.42 27.27 -25.70
C VAL A 304 -9.63 26.51 -26.23
N LYS A 305 -9.47 25.23 -26.60
CA LYS A 305 -10.50 24.44 -27.32
C LYS A 305 -11.23 23.40 -26.47
N GLU A 306 -10.65 22.99 -25.36
CA GLU A 306 -11.14 21.87 -24.55
C GLU A 306 -11.09 22.21 -23.06
N TYR A 307 -11.63 23.38 -22.71
CA TYR A 307 -11.69 23.78 -21.31
C TYR A 307 -12.80 23.01 -20.60
N SER A 308 -12.41 22.25 -19.57
CA SER A 308 -13.32 21.57 -18.66
C SER A 308 -13.43 22.35 -17.36
N PHE A 309 -14.60 22.30 -16.74
CA PHE A 309 -14.87 22.92 -15.46
C PHE A 309 -13.83 22.49 -14.40
N GLN A 310 -13.11 23.44 -13.80
CA GLN A 310 -12.03 23.19 -12.83
C GLN A 310 -12.40 23.50 -11.37
N SER A 311 -13.67 23.84 -11.11
CA SER A 311 -14.28 24.24 -9.83
C SER A 311 -14.22 25.74 -9.47
N GLY A 312 -15.38 26.41 -9.66
CA GLY A 312 -15.77 27.62 -8.95
C GLY A 312 -14.96 28.89 -9.25
N THR A 313 -14.15 28.92 -10.30
CA THR A 313 -13.46 30.14 -10.72
C THR A 313 -14.45 31.12 -11.39
N ALA A 314 -14.09 32.41 -11.46
CA ALA A 314 -14.90 33.39 -12.19
C ALA A 314 -15.06 33.02 -13.68
N LEU A 315 -14.06 32.33 -14.25
CA LEU A 315 -14.10 31.80 -15.60
C LEU A 315 -15.05 30.60 -15.73
N ASP A 316 -15.04 29.68 -14.76
CA ASP A 316 -15.97 28.55 -14.73
C ASP A 316 -17.43 29.05 -14.68
N THR A 317 -17.71 29.99 -13.78
CA THR A 317 -19.02 30.64 -13.67
C THR A 317 -19.40 31.31 -15.00
N PHE A 318 -18.45 31.99 -15.65
CA PHE A 318 -18.72 32.65 -16.92
C PHE A 318 -18.99 31.66 -18.08
N LEU A 319 -18.23 30.58 -18.20
CA LEU A 319 -18.32 29.65 -19.34
C LEU A 319 -19.43 28.61 -19.22
N PHE A 320 -19.82 28.22 -18.01
CA PHE A 320 -20.73 27.10 -17.76
C PHE A 320 -22.10 27.50 -17.17
N GLU A 321 -22.38 28.79 -16.98
CA GLU A 321 -23.73 29.26 -16.64
C GLU A 321 -24.71 29.14 -17.84
N THR A 322 -25.93 28.68 -17.56
CA THR A 322 -26.96 28.28 -18.54
C THR A 322 -27.51 29.39 -19.47
N ALA A 323 -27.02 30.62 -19.38
CA ALA A 323 -27.58 31.78 -20.09
C ALA A 323 -26.61 32.46 -21.08
N LYS A 324 -25.55 31.76 -21.50
CA LYS A 324 -24.51 32.32 -22.38
C LYS A 324 -24.77 32.10 -23.86
N ASN A 325 -24.25 33.03 -24.66
CA ASN A 325 -24.19 32.90 -26.12
C ASN A 325 -22.73 32.82 -26.58
N GLU A 326 -22.51 32.20 -27.75
CA GLU A 326 -21.23 32.33 -28.45
C GLU A 326 -20.88 33.81 -28.66
N ASN A 327 -19.58 34.11 -28.63
CA ASN A 327 -18.99 35.44 -28.77
C ASN A 327 -19.27 36.42 -27.61
N GLU A 328 -19.94 35.97 -26.54
CA GLU A 328 -20.04 36.76 -25.32
C GLU A 328 -18.66 36.93 -24.69
N THR A 329 -18.41 38.12 -24.14
CA THR A 329 -17.14 38.48 -23.51
C THR A 329 -17.32 38.81 -22.04
N THR A 330 -16.27 38.59 -21.25
CA THR A 330 -16.19 39.10 -19.88
C THR A 330 -14.78 39.60 -19.58
N VAL A 331 -14.67 40.50 -18.62
CA VAL A 331 -13.40 40.97 -18.08
C VAL A 331 -13.27 40.45 -16.67
N VAL A 332 -12.22 39.68 -16.41
CA VAL A 332 -11.85 39.22 -15.06
C VAL A 332 -10.61 39.98 -14.62
N THR A 333 -10.72 40.69 -13.50
CA THR A 333 -9.62 41.42 -12.90
C THR A 333 -8.98 40.60 -11.77
N GLU A 334 -7.73 40.20 -11.93
CA GLU A 334 -6.95 39.51 -10.90
C GLU A 334 -5.60 40.19 -10.70
N ASN A 335 -5.25 40.52 -9.46
CA ASN A 335 -3.97 41.16 -9.11
C ASN A 335 -3.66 42.43 -9.92
N GLY A 336 -4.68 43.24 -10.22
CA GLY A 336 -4.56 44.47 -11.02
C GLY A 336 -4.39 44.24 -12.53
N ARG A 337 -4.59 43.01 -13.01
CA ARG A 337 -4.55 42.68 -14.45
C ARG A 337 -5.93 42.32 -14.94
N ASN A 338 -6.36 42.96 -16.02
CA ASN A 338 -7.60 42.63 -16.71
C ASN A 338 -7.36 41.57 -17.78
N THR A 339 -8.02 40.43 -17.63
CA THR A 339 -8.05 39.37 -18.65
C THR A 339 -9.42 39.36 -19.29
N VAL A 340 -9.44 39.50 -20.62
CA VAL A 340 -10.66 39.41 -21.41
C VAL A 340 -10.81 37.97 -21.89
N TYR A 341 -11.96 37.39 -21.61
CA TYR A 341 -12.36 36.08 -22.10
C TYR A 341 -13.49 36.25 -23.11
N MET A 342 -13.43 35.54 -24.24
CA MET A 342 -14.49 35.47 -25.24
C MET A 342 -14.91 34.02 -25.43
N VAL A 343 -16.20 33.73 -25.30
CA VAL A 343 -16.76 32.42 -25.62
C VAL A 343 -16.67 32.16 -27.12
N VAL A 344 -16.12 31.03 -27.52
CA VAL A 344 -16.08 30.58 -28.93
C VAL A 344 -17.02 29.41 -29.16
N THR A 345 -17.09 28.47 -28.22
CA THR A 345 -18.02 27.34 -28.28
C THR A 345 -18.51 27.05 -26.87
N LEU A 346 -19.82 26.92 -26.72
CA LEU A 346 -20.45 26.57 -25.45
C LEU A 346 -20.24 25.08 -25.12
N PRO A 347 -20.27 24.71 -23.82
CA PRO A 347 -20.30 23.31 -23.39
C PRO A 347 -21.44 22.51 -24.05
#